data_AF-A0A959B6T7-F1
#
_entry.id   AF-A0A959B6T7-F1
#
_cell.length_a   1.000
_cell.length_b   1.000
_cell.length_c   1.000
_cell.angle_alpha   90.00
_cell.angle_beta   90.00
_cell.angle_gamma   90.00
#
_symmetry.space_group_name_H-M   'P 1'
#
loop_
_entity.id
_entity.type
_entity.pdbx_description
1 polymer ?
#
loop_
_entity_poly.entity_id
_entity_poly.type
_entity_poly.pdbx_seq_one_letter_code
_entity_poly.pdbx_strand_id
1 'polypeptide(L)'
;MYKVTVDGKTMVGCNQDAWRTTTSIWFEKSTNETEYGACFTGSREVGPNEFAPQSGMNEEGLVFSRLVAYHPNKNLQQIEKKTITNEVEYLTDILHKCKTVEEVRRYIDRYDHSANNVIYMILIVGFGYWGLFDILN
;
A
#
# COMPACT_ATOMS: atom_id res chain seq x y z
N MET A 1 2.46 -8.58 -8.86
CA MET A 1 1.41 -8.90 -7.87
C MET A 1 0.39 -9.81 -8.51
N TYR A 2 -0.07 -10.84 -7.81
CA TYR A 2 -1.20 -11.68 -8.23
C TYR A 2 -2.28 -11.67 -7.15
N LYS A 3 -3.53 -11.85 -7.58
CA LYS A 3 -4.72 -12.00 -6.73
C LYS A 3 -5.50 -13.19 -7.26
N VAL A 4 -5.87 -14.11 -6.37
CA VAL A 4 -6.70 -15.28 -6.71
C VAL A 4 -7.87 -15.33 -5.73
N THR A 5 -9.09 -15.47 -6.26
CA THR A 5 -10.31 -15.61 -5.44
C THR A 5 -10.98 -16.94 -5.78
N VAL A 6 -11.14 -17.80 -4.77
CA VAL A 6 -11.79 -19.12 -4.89
C VAL A 6 -12.61 -19.35 -3.62
N ASP A 7 -13.84 -19.83 -3.75
CA ASP A 7 -14.75 -20.18 -2.63
C ASP A 7 -14.89 -19.06 -1.57
N GLY A 8 -15.03 -17.81 -2.02
CA GLY A 8 -15.18 -16.65 -1.13
C GLY A 8 -13.91 -16.23 -0.39
N LYS A 9 -12.76 -16.86 -0.67
CA LYS A 9 -11.45 -16.50 -0.10
C LYS A 9 -10.59 -15.82 -1.16
N THR A 10 -9.90 -14.76 -0.78
CA THR A 10 -8.97 -14.05 -1.66
C THR A 10 -7.54 -14.20 -1.12
N MET A 11 -6.64 -14.67 -1.98
CA MET A 11 -5.20 -14.72 -1.74
C MET A 11 -4.51 -13.65 -2.58
N VAL A 12 -3.54 -12.97 -1.99
CA VAL A 12 -2.73 -11.95 -2.65
C VAL A 12 -1.27 -12.31 -2.45
N GLY A 13 -0.46 -12.18 -3.50
CA GLY A 13 0.98 -12.33 -3.40
C GLY A 13 1.73 -11.34 -4.27
N CYS A 14 2.89 -10.93 -3.80
CA CYS A 14 3.78 -10.03 -4.52
C CYS A 14 5.23 -10.44 -4.24
N ASN A 15 6.04 -10.53 -5.29
CA ASN A 15 7.48 -10.59 -5.13
C ASN A 15 8.02 -9.21 -4.75
N GLN A 16 9.16 -9.22 -4.07
CA GLN A 16 9.96 -8.02 -3.84
C GLN A 16 11.33 -8.22 -4.46
N ASP A 17 11.57 -7.55 -5.58
CA ASP A 17 12.85 -7.63 -6.30
C ASP A 17 13.78 -6.51 -5.81
N ALA A 18 14.66 -6.83 -4.84
CA ALA A 18 15.65 -5.91 -4.32
C ALA A 18 16.88 -6.65 -3.81
N TRP A 19 18.07 -6.04 -3.91
CA TRP A 19 19.32 -6.57 -3.35
C TRP A 19 19.48 -6.27 -1.86
N ARG A 20 18.43 -6.50 -1.06
CA ARG A 20 18.42 -6.24 0.39
C ARG A 20 18.43 -7.55 1.16
N THR A 21 19.20 -7.60 2.25
CA THR A 21 19.36 -8.80 3.10
C THR A 21 18.65 -8.66 4.45
N THR A 22 17.93 -7.57 4.67
CA THR A 22 17.35 -7.17 5.96
C THR A 22 15.83 -7.32 5.95
N THR A 23 15.34 -8.42 5.36
CA THR A 23 13.91 -8.72 5.30
C THR A 23 13.33 -8.96 6.68
N SER A 24 12.25 -8.25 6.97
CA SER A 24 11.55 -8.25 8.26
C SER A 24 10.06 -8.42 8.05
N ILE A 25 9.43 -9.10 9.00
CA ILE A 25 7.98 -9.17 9.19
C ILE A 25 7.71 -8.60 10.58
N TRP A 26 6.75 -7.71 10.70
CA TRP A 26 6.35 -7.14 11.99
C TRP A 26 4.84 -6.98 12.09
N PHE A 27 4.37 -6.84 13.32
CA PHE A 27 2.97 -6.73 13.66
C PHE A 27 2.76 -5.50 14.53
N GLU A 28 1.73 -4.73 14.22
CA GLU A 28 1.32 -3.55 14.95
C GLU A 28 -0.11 -3.76 15.45
N LYS A 29 -0.31 -3.59 16.75
CA LYS A 29 -1.65 -3.64 17.35
C LYS A 29 -2.37 -2.31 17.12
N SER A 30 -3.69 -2.32 17.07
CA SER A 30 -4.45 -1.08 17.12
C SER A 30 -4.14 -0.29 18.39
N THR A 31 -4.01 1.03 18.25
CA THR A 31 -3.74 1.89 19.41
C THR A 31 -5.03 2.35 20.11
N ASN A 32 -6.17 2.28 19.41
CA ASN A 32 -7.48 2.68 19.89
C ASN A 32 -8.60 1.92 19.14
N GLU A 33 -9.85 2.07 19.60
CA GLU A 33 -11.03 1.37 19.07
C GLU A 33 -11.38 1.71 17.61
N THR A 34 -10.83 2.80 17.07
CA THR A 34 -11.10 3.26 15.69
C THR A 34 -10.00 2.88 14.70
N GLU A 35 -8.97 2.17 15.17
CA GLU A 35 -7.87 1.70 14.35
C GLU A 35 -7.84 0.17 14.26
N TYR A 36 -7.31 -0.34 13.16
CA TYR A 36 -7.12 -1.76 12.92
C TYR A 36 -5.72 -2.21 13.31
N GLY A 37 -5.55 -3.44 13.79
CA GLY A 37 -4.24 -4.08 13.83
C GLY A 37 -3.75 -4.39 12.41
N ALA A 38 -2.44 -4.44 12.20
CA ALA A 38 -1.84 -4.72 10.91
C ALA A 38 -0.55 -5.54 11.01
N CYS A 39 -0.27 -6.31 9.96
CA CYS A 39 1.02 -6.93 9.75
C CYS A 39 1.67 -6.37 8.49
N PHE A 40 2.99 -6.30 8.51
CA PHE A 40 3.78 -5.70 7.45
C PHE A 40 4.99 -6.56 7.11
N THR A 41 5.46 -6.39 5.89
CA THR A 41 6.70 -6.98 5.38
C THR A 41 7.51 -5.88 4.72
N GLY A 42 8.83 -5.95 4.84
CA GLY A 42 9.72 -4.96 4.25
C GLY A 42 11.18 -5.31 4.46
N SER A 43 12.05 -4.69 3.68
CA SER A 43 13.50 -4.91 3.79
C SER A 43 14.32 -3.63 3.66
N ARG A 44 13.67 -2.47 3.49
CA ARG A 44 14.38 -1.20 3.44
C ARG A 44 14.40 -0.59 4.83
N GLU A 45 15.57 -0.61 5.45
CA GLU A 45 15.82 0.13 6.69
C GLU A 45 15.69 1.64 6.43
N VAL A 46 14.97 2.32 7.31
CA VAL A 46 14.81 3.78 7.31
C VAL A 46 15.27 4.42 8.62
N GLY A 47 15.54 3.60 9.63
CA GLY A 47 16.01 4.02 10.94
C GLY A 47 16.44 2.80 11.78
N PRO A 48 16.94 3.02 13.00
CA PRO A 48 17.33 1.94 13.89
C PRO A 48 16.15 1.01 14.20
N ASN A 49 16.21 -0.24 13.72
CA ASN A 49 15.12 -1.23 13.81
C ASN A 49 13.81 -0.79 13.15
N GLU A 50 13.86 0.16 12.21
CA GLU A 50 12.68 0.66 11.50
C GLU A 50 12.78 0.32 10.01
N PHE A 51 11.74 -0.31 9.49
CA PHE A 51 11.65 -0.75 8.11
C PHE A 51 10.48 -0.08 7.42
N ALA A 52 10.70 0.39 6.21
CA ALA A 52 9.59 0.86 5.40
C ALA A 52 8.75 -0.32 4.93
N PRO A 53 7.41 -0.26 5.05
CA PRO A 53 6.55 -1.34 4.62
C PRO A 53 6.58 -1.46 3.11
N GLN A 54 6.98 -2.64 2.63
CA GLN A 54 6.88 -3.06 1.25
C GLN A 54 5.47 -3.56 0.94
N SER A 55 4.91 -4.40 1.83
CA SER A 55 3.52 -4.88 1.77
C SER A 55 2.95 -4.98 3.18
N GLY A 56 1.62 -5.02 3.29
CA GLY A 56 0.96 -5.28 4.57
C GLY A 56 -0.50 -5.69 4.41
N MET A 57 -1.08 -6.20 5.49
CA MET A 57 -2.49 -6.57 5.62
C MET A 57 -3.02 -6.13 6.99
N ASN A 58 -4.25 -5.59 7.05
CA ASN A 58 -4.91 -5.32 8.33
C ASN A 58 -5.95 -6.39 8.71
N GLU A 59 -6.51 -6.28 9.91
CA GLU A 59 -7.51 -7.22 10.46
C GLU A 59 -8.81 -7.32 9.63
N GLU A 60 -9.08 -6.32 8.79
CA GLU A 60 -10.23 -6.31 7.88
C GLU A 60 -9.91 -6.94 6.51
N GLY A 61 -8.68 -7.41 6.30
CA GLY A 61 -8.22 -8.02 5.05
C GLY A 61 -7.85 -7.02 3.95
N LEU A 62 -7.75 -5.73 4.26
CA LEU A 62 -7.19 -4.73 3.34
C LEU A 62 -5.69 -5.00 3.18
N VAL A 63 -5.23 -5.09 1.94
CA VAL A 63 -3.82 -5.38 1.61
C VAL A 63 -3.27 -4.31 0.68
N PHE A 64 -1.97 -4.03 0.82
CA PHE A 64 -1.20 -3.33 -0.20
C PHE A 64 0.14 -3.99 -0.47
N SER A 65 0.70 -3.72 -1.65
CA SER A 65 2.13 -3.82 -1.90
C SER A 65 2.62 -2.63 -2.72
N ARG A 66 3.87 -2.24 -2.47
CA ARG A 66 4.61 -1.27 -3.27
C ARG A 66 5.29 -1.97 -4.43
N LEU A 67 5.31 -1.30 -5.57
CA LEU A 67 6.17 -1.62 -6.69
C LEU A 67 6.82 -0.34 -7.19
N VAL A 68 8.03 -0.45 -7.71
CA VAL A 68 8.66 0.67 -8.40
C VAL A 68 8.05 0.74 -9.80
N ALA A 69 7.49 1.89 -10.14
CA ALA A 69 6.96 2.18 -11.48
C ALA A 69 7.39 3.59 -11.88
N TYR A 70 7.76 3.76 -13.14
CA TYR A 70 8.00 5.10 -13.70
C TYR A 70 6.69 5.89 -13.71
N HIS A 71 6.72 7.12 -13.21
CA HIS A 71 5.60 8.04 -13.32
C HIS A 71 6.02 9.34 -14.03
N PRO A 72 5.33 9.76 -15.10
CA PRO A 72 5.62 11.04 -15.74
C PRO A 72 5.17 12.19 -14.84
N ASN A 73 5.99 13.24 -14.74
CA ASN A 73 5.61 14.47 -14.04
C ASN A 73 4.29 15.02 -14.63
N LYS A 74 3.26 15.16 -13.80
CA LYS A 74 2.01 15.82 -14.19
C LYS A 74 2.02 17.25 -13.65
N ASN A 75 1.85 18.23 -14.54
CA ASN A 75 1.47 19.59 -14.16
C ASN A 75 0.00 19.58 -13.72
N LEU A 76 -0.25 19.15 -12.48
CA LEU A 76 -1.58 19.23 -11.88
C LEU A 76 -1.76 20.63 -11.31
N GLN A 77 -2.93 21.24 -11.55
CA GLN A 77 -3.31 22.46 -10.87
C GLN A 77 -3.29 22.21 -9.35
N GLN A 78 -2.62 23.11 -8.64
CA GLN A 78 -2.43 23.01 -7.19
C GLN A 78 -3.76 23.22 -6.48
N ILE A 79 -4.46 22.12 -6.21
CA ILE A 79 -5.48 22.07 -5.15
C ILE A 79 -4.71 21.96 -3.84
N GLU A 80 -5.16 22.65 -2.78
CA GLU A 80 -4.56 22.55 -1.43
C GLU A 80 -4.66 21.10 -0.91
N LYS A 81 -3.67 20.27 -1.24
CA LYS A 81 -3.53 18.90 -0.78
C LYS A 81 -2.41 18.82 0.27
N LYS A 82 -2.49 17.82 1.15
CA LYS A 82 -1.48 17.58 2.19
C LYS A 82 -0.22 17.00 1.58
N THR A 83 0.94 17.57 1.90
CA THR A 83 2.23 16.97 1.52
C THR A 83 2.46 15.69 2.31
N ILE A 84 2.98 14.64 1.65
CA ILE A 84 3.46 13.43 2.30
C ILE A 84 4.89 13.70 2.80
N THR A 85 5.07 13.83 4.12
CA THR A 85 6.38 14.13 4.73
C THR A 85 7.13 12.89 5.20
N ASN A 86 6.40 11.84 5.59
CA ASN A 86 6.95 10.53 5.97
C ASN A 86 6.17 9.44 5.24
N GLU A 87 6.85 8.72 4.33
CA GLU A 87 6.24 7.64 3.57
C GLU A 87 5.88 6.42 4.44
N VAL A 88 6.63 6.16 5.52
CA VAL A 88 6.38 4.99 6.39
C VAL A 88 5.09 5.21 7.15
N GLU A 89 4.97 6.35 7.84
CA GLU A 89 3.76 6.75 8.53
C GLU A 89 2.55 6.77 7.59
N TYR A 90 2.70 7.34 6.39
CA TYR A 90 1.61 7.42 5.41
C TYR A 90 1.06 6.04 5.01
N LEU A 91 1.94 5.06 4.78
CA LEU A 91 1.57 3.71 4.38
C LEU A 91 0.98 2.90 5.54
N THR A 92 1.59 3.02 6.72
CA THR A 92 1.13 2.38 7.95
C THR A 92 -0.26 2.92 8.33
N ASP A 93 -0.47 4.22 8.24
CA ASP A 93 -1.75 4.89 8.48
C ASP A 93 -2.89 4.33 7.64
N ILE A 94 -2.64 4.01 6.37
CA ILE A 94 -3.67 3.48 5.47
C ILE A 94 -4.24 2.17 6.02
N LEU A 95 -3.39 1.26 6.50
CA LEU A 95 -3.85 -0.01 7.06
C LEU A 95 -4.47 0.15 8.44
N HIS A 96 -4.00 1.09 9.26
CA HIS A 96 -4.63 1.36 10.56
C HIS A 96 -5.99 2.07 10.42
N LYS A 97 -6.21 2.88 9.39
CA LYS A 97 -7.38 3.78 9.30
C LYS A 97 -8.43 3.38 8.26
N CYS A 98 -8.10 2.49 7.32
CA CYS A 98 -9.02 2.11 6.24
C CYS A 98 -9.33 0.62 6.29
N LYS A 99 -10.59 0.29 6.03
CA LYS A 99 -11.13 -1.06 5.87
C LYS A 99 -11.33 -1.42 4.40
N THR A 100 -11.80 -0.47 3.60
CA THR A 100 -12.17 -0.66 2.19
C THR A 100 -11.28 0.13 1.25
N VAL A 101 -11.20 -0.28 -0.01
CA VAL A 101 -10.38 0.43 -1.01
C VAL A 101 -10.99 1.79 -1.35
N GLU A 102 -12.30 1.93 -1.24
CA GLU A 102 -13.01 3.21 -1.33
C GLU A 102 -12.57 4.18 -0.24
N GLU A 103 -12.42 3.72 1.00
CA GLU A 103 -11.85 4.53 2.07
C GLU A 103 -10.40 4.90 1.78
N VAL A 104 -9.60 3.96 1.28
CA VAL A 104 -8.23 4.30 0.94
C VAL A 104 -8.16 5.34 -0.17
N ARG A 105 -9.00 5.21 -1.22
CA ARG A 105 -9.07 6.22 -2.28
C ARG A 105 -9.35 7.60 -1.68
N ARG A 106 -10.34 7.72 -0.80
CA ARG A 106 -10.64 8.99 -0.09
C ARG A 106 -9.46 9.45 0.77
N TYR A 107 -8.75 8.53 1.43
CA TYR A 107 -7.56 8.86 2.22
C TYR A 107 -6.48 9.48 1.32
N ILE A 108 -6.13 8.80 0.21
CA ILE A 108 -5.09 9.20 -0.75
C ILE A 108 -5.43 10.51 -1.45
N ASP A 109 -6.69 10.74 -1.80
CA ASP A 109 -7.12 11.94 -2.54
C ASP A 109 -6.81 13.25 -1.78
N ARG A 110 -6.68 13.18 -0.45
CA ARG A 110 -6.29 14.31 0.42
C ARG A 110 -4.82 14.70 0.32
N TYR A 111 -3.96 13.85 -0.24
CA TYR A 111 -2.52 14.06 -0.28
C TYR A 111 -2.02 14.45 -1.67
N ASP A 112 -0.99 15.28 -1.71
CA ASP A 112 -0.25 15.62 -2.92
C ASP A 112 0.73 14.51 -3.26
N HIS A 113 0.62 14.00 -4.49
CA HIS A 113 1.45 12.92 -5.02
C HIS A 113 2.50 13.42 -6.02
N SER A 114 2.57 14.73 -6.26
CA SER A 114 3.47 15.36 -7.23
C SER A 114 4.96 15.24 -6.88
N ALA A 115 5.29 15.23 -5.58
CA ALA A 115 6.66 15.15 -5.09
C ALA A 115 7.19 13.71 -4.88
N ASN A 116 6.30 12.72 -4.79
CA ASN A 116 6.67 11.32 -4.52
C ASN A 116 6.84 10.54 -5.83
N ASN A 117 7.93 10.83 -6.55
CA ASN A 117 8.25 10.30 -7.87
C ASN A 117 8.57 8.79 -7.94
N VAL A 118 8.50 8.03 -6.85
CA VAL A 118 9.04 6.64 -6.81
C VAL A 118 8.09 5.60 -6.20
N ILE A 119 6.93 6.00 -5.67
CA ILE A 119 6.12 5.09 -4.84
C ILE A 119 4.65 5.23 -5.19
N TYR A 120 4.23 4.51 -6.22
CA TYR A 120 2.82 4.16 -6.33
C TYR A 120 2.55 2.93 -5.47
N MET A 121 1.73 3.10 -4.43
CA MET A 121 1.03 1.98 -3.82
C MET A 121 0.11 1.36 -4.87
N ILE A 122 0.22 0.06 -5.08
CA ILE A 122 -0.91 -0.67 -5.63
C ILE A 122 -1.84 -0.95 -4.45
N LEU A 123 -2.82 -0.07 -4.30
CA LEU A 123 -4.03 -0.40 -3.57
C LEU A 123 -4.85 -1.31 -4.46
N ILE A 124 -5.34 -2.40 -3.87
CA ILE A 124 -6.09 -3.43 -4.57
C ILE A 124 -7.49 -2.89 -4.95
N VAL A 125 -7.59 -2.01 -5.93
CA VAL A 125 -8.67 -1.98 -6.95
C VAL A 125 -8.02 -1.36 -8.19
N GLY A 126 -7.63 -2.19 -9.17
CA GLY A 126 -6.96 -1.67 -10.36
C GLY A 126 -6.56 -2.66 -11.45
N PHE A 127 -6.56 -3.97 -11.22
CA PHE A 127 -6.47 -4.95 -12.33
C PHE A 127 -7.81 -5.15 -13.06
N GLY A 128 -8.70 -4.16 -13.03
CA GLY A 128 -9.79 -4.02 -13.99
C GLY A 128 -9.43 -3.13 -15.19
N TYR A 129 -8.31 -2.39 -15.16
CA TYR A 129 -8.00 -1.39 -16.18
C TYR A 129 -6.68 -1.60 -16.95
N TRP A 130 -5.86 -2.58 -16.56
CA TRP A 130 -4.69 -2.99 -17.35
C TRP A 130 -4.66 -4.52 -17.45
N GLY A 131 -5.36 -5.04 -18.47
CA GLY A 131 -5.07 -6.31 -19.13
C GLY A 131 -5.17 -7.58 -18.30
N LEU A 132 -6.36 -7.94 -17.85
CA LEU A 132 -6.82 -9.33 -17.68
C LEU A 132 -8.34 -9.33 -17.48
N PHE A 133 -9.04 -8.89 -18.52
CA PHE A 133 -10.27 -9.57 -18.89
C PHE A 133 -9.85 -11.02 -19.25
N ASP A 134 -10.65 -11.99 -18.82
CA ASP A 134 -10.59 -13.39 -19.22
C ASP A 134 -9.40 -14.22 -18.75
N ILE A 135 -9.43 -14.65 -17.48
CA ILE A 135 -9.16 -16.06 -17.18
C ILE A 135 -10.22 -16.52 -16.16
N LEU A 136 -11.23 -17.22 -16.70
CA LEU A 136 -12.29 -18.00 -16.03
C LEU A 136 -13.57 -17.27 -15.63
N ASN A 137 -14.45 -17.10 -16.62
CA ASN A 137 -15.82 -17.63 -16.47
C ASN A 137 -15.76 -19.16 -16.56
#